data_AF-A0A2P2JEU9-F1
#
_entry.id   AF-A0A2P2JEU9-F1
#
_cell.length_a   1.000
_cell.length_b   1.000
_cell.length_c   1.000
_cell.angle_alpha   90.00
_cell.angle_beta   90.00
_cell.angle_gamma   90.00
#
_symmetry.space_group_name_H-M   'P 1'
#
loop_
_entity.id
_entity.type
_entity.pdbx_description
1 polymer ?
#
loop_
_entity_poly.entity_id
_entity_poly.type
_entity_poly.pdbx_seq_one_letter_code
_entity_poly.pdbx_strand_id
1 'polypeptide(L)'
;MILVAGKMHPPLTLHRHPMCAEIIEQFQKCHLDHPIGKFFGQCTDLKVKLDRCFREEKAVKRKANFEQSKKLKERLQAIRKEAAAKGSEEKNLLSGC
;
A
#
# COMPACT_ATOMS: atom_id res chain seq x y z
N MET A 1 31.79 -15.43 7.60
CA MET A 1 31.77 -14.03 8.06
C MET A 1 31.09 -13.16 7.01
N ILE A 2 29.76 -13.13 6.97
CA ILE A 2 29.03 -12.16 6.15
C ILE A 2 28.73 -10.98 7.07
N LEU A 3 29.53 -9.93 6.97
CA LEU A 3 29.37 -8.69 7.71
C LEU A 3 28.09 -7.99 7.22
N VAL A 4 26.97 -8.24 7.92
CA VAL A 4 25.73 -7.45 7.79
C VAL A 4 25.98 -6.10 8.48
N ALA A 5 26.65 -5.20 7.76
CA ALA A 5 26.88 -3.83 8.20
C ALA A 5 25.60 -2.99 8.02
N GLY A 6 24.86 -2.82 9.12
CA GLY A 6 24.21 -1.55 9.52
C GLY A 6 23.16 -0.94 8.58
N LYS A 7 21.88 -1.13 8.95
CA LYS A 7 20.69 -0.29 8.70
C LYS A 7 20.86 0.85 7.67
N MET A 8 20.50 0.57 6.41
CA MET A 8 19.94 1.57 5.50
C MET A 8 18.68 0.95 4.87
N HIS A 9 17.52 1.38 5.38
CA HIS A 9 16.15 0.95 5.07
C HIS A 9 15.75 -0.46 5.64
N PRO A 10 14.54 -0.62 6.22
CA PRO A 10 13.92 -1.95 6.41
C PRO A 10 13.94 -2.72 5.07
N PRO A 11 13.82 -4.06 4.98
CA PRO A 11 13.85 -4.73 3.69
C PRO A 11 12.85 -4.07 2.75
N LEU A 12 13.34 -3.39 1.71
CA LEU A 12 12.54 -2.90 0.60
C LEU A 12 11.97 -4.16 -0.02
N THR A 13 10.79 -4.55 0.44
CA THR A 13 10.07 -5.69 -0.09
C THR A 13 9.66 -5.29 -1.50
N LEU A 14 10.55 -5.56 -2.47
CA LEU A 14 10.40 -5.24 -3.89
C LEU A 14 9.02 -5.68 -4.41
N HIS A 15 8.56 -6.82 -3.90
CA HIS A 15 7.24 -7.41 -4.14
C HIS A 15 6.05 -6.50 -3.78
N ARG A 16 6.25 -5.45 -2.99
CA ARG A 16 5.19 -4.53 -2.55
C ARG A 16 5.10 -3.25 -3.40
N HIS A 17 6.09 -3.03 -4.27
CA HIS A 17 6.30 -1.79 -5.03
C HIS A 17 6.56 -2.04 -6.54
N PRO A 18 5.63 -2.68 -7.27
CA PRO A 18 5.84 -3.04 -8.68
C PRO A 18 6.14 -1.84 -9.59
N MET A 19 5.62 -0.64 -9.28
CA MET A 19 5.87 0.56 -10.11
C MET A 19 7.25 1.18 -9.89
N CYS A 20 7.94 0.84 -8.80
CA CYS A 20 9.23 1.44 -8.44
C CYS A 20 10.39 0.45 -8.54
N ALA A 21 10.16 -0.75 -9.06
CA ALA A 21 11.14 -1.84 -9.08
C ALA A 21 12.45 -1.46 -9.77
N GLU A 22 12.37 -0.82 -10.94
CA GLU A 22 13.54 -0.37 -11.71
C GLU A 22 14.41 0.64 -10.94
N ILE A 23 13.79 1.56 -10.18
CA ILE A 23 14.50 2.57 -9.40
C ILE A 23 15.17 1.92 -8.18
N ILE A 24 14.53 0.91 -7.59
CA ILE A 24 15.09 0.13 -6.48
C ILE A 24 16.33 -0.62 -6.94
N GLU A 25 16.30 -1.25 -8.12
CA GLU A 25 17.46 -1.96 -8.68
C GLU A 25 18.64 -1.01 -8.92
N GLN A 26 18.39 0.16 -9.51
CA GLN A 26 19.43 1.18 -9.71
C GLN A 26 20.01 1.68 -8.38
N PHE A 27 19.15 1.90 -7.39
CA PHE A 27 19.58 2.32 -6.06
C PHE A 27 20.43 1.25 -5.37
N GLN A 28 20.03 -0.02 -5.46
CA GLN A 28 20.82 -1.15 -4.93
C GLN A 28 22.16 -1.27 -5.65
N LYS A 29 22.18 -1.13 -6.98
CA LYS A 29 23.42 -1.15 -7.78
C LYS A 29 24.39 -0.04 -7.34
N CYS A 30 23.90 1.18 -7.14
CA CYS A 30 24.72 2.29 -6.64
C CYS A 30 25.33 1.99 -5.26
N HIS A 31 24.56 1.33 -4.37
CA HIS A 31 25.06 0.93 -3.05
C HIS A 31 26.08 -0.23 -3.10
N LEU A 32 25.98 -1.11 -4.10
CA LEU A 32 26.95 -2.19 -4.33
C LEU A 32 28.26 -1.65 -4.94
N ASP A 33 28.17 -0.75 -5.90
CA ASP A 33 29.33 -0.15 -6.57
C ASP A 33 30.07 0.83 -5.64
N HIS A 34 29.35 1.51 -4.73
CA HIS A 34 29.90 2.52 -3.84
C HIS A 34 29.61 2.23 -2.34
N PRO A 35 30.25 1.20 -1.75
CA PRO A 35 30.00 0.81 -0.35
C PRO A 35 30.39 1.90 0.66
N ILE A 36 31.33 2.77 0.31
CA ILE A 36 31.76 3.95 1.10
C ILE A 36 31.01 5.22 0.64
N GLY A 37 30.72 5.33 -0.66
CA GLY A 37 30.04 6.49 -1.27
C GLY A 37 28.60 6.72 -0.79
N LYS A 38 27.96 5.71 -0.19
CA LYS A 38 26.68 5.85 0.52
C LYS A 38 26.71 6.88 1.65
N PHE A 39 27.87 7.08 2.29
CA PHE A 39 28.05 8.07 3.36
C PHE A 39 28.38 9.47 2.83
N PHE A 40 28.91 9.56 1.60
CA PHE A 40 29.25 10.81 0.93
C PHE A 40 28.13 11.34 0.02
N GLY A 41 26.99 10.65 -0.02
CA GLY A 41 25.81 11.09 -0.76
C GLY A 41 25.83 10.80 -2.27
N GLN A 42 26.72 9.92 -2.76
CA GLN A 42 26.79 9.56 -4.19
C GLN A 42 25.49 8.94 -4.74
N CYS A 43 24.70 8.28 -3.89
CA CYS A 43 23.42 7.67 -4.27
C CYS A 43 22.19 8.53 -3.88
N THR A 44 22.38 9.80 -3.50
CA THR A 44 21.29 10.66 -2.99
C THR A 44 20.24 10.95 -4.06
N ASP A 45 20.65 11.20 -5.31
CA ASP A 45 19.71 11.49 -6.40
C ASP A 45 18.78 10.30 -6.70
N LEU A 46 19.32 9.09 -6.67
CA LEU A 46 18.55 7.85 -6.81
C LEU A 46 17.59 7.66 -5.62
N LYS A 47 18.03 7.98 -4.40
CA LYS A 47 17.16 7.99 -3.21
C LYS A 47 15.99 8.95 -3.35
N VAL A 48 16.22 10.18 -3.83
CA VAL A 48 15.16 11.18 -4.02
C VAL A 48 14.13 10.71 -5.04
N LYS A 49 14.58 10.12 -6.16
CA LYS A 49 13.69 9.51 -7.17
C LYS A 49 12.87 8.36 -6.58
N LEU A 50 13.51 7.51 -5.79
CA LEU A 50 12.84 6.39 -5.13
C LEU A 50 11.75 6.86 -4.16
N ASP A 51 12.07 7.84 -3.31
CA ASP A 51 11.11 8.41 -2.36
C ASP A 51 9.93 9.08 -3.06
N ARG A 52 10.16 9.72 -4.21
CA ARG A 52 9.10 10.29 -5.04
C ARG A 52 8.18 9.19 -5.57
N CYS A 53 8.76 8.13 -6.13
CA CYS A 53 7.99 7.00 -6.65
C CYS A 53 7.11 6.35 -5.56
N PHE A 54 7.66 6.14 -4.35
CA PHE A 54 6.86 5.58 -3.25
C PHE A 54 5.73 6.50 -2.78
N ARG A 55 5.93 7.82 -2.82
CA ARG A 55 4.87 8.78 -2.51
C ARG A 55 3.74 8.71 -3.53
N GLU A 56 4.08 8.65 -4.81
CA GLU A 56 3.12 8.54 -5.92
C GLU A 56 2.36 7.21 -5.84
N GLU A 57 3.06 6.09 -5.68
CA GLU A 57 2.43 4.78 -5.57
C GLU A 57 1.49 4.68 -4.36
N LYS A 58 1.90 5.24 -3.21
CA LYS A 58 1.04 5.32 -2.02
C LYS A 58 -0.17 6.22 -2.26
N ALA A 59 -0.06 7.27 -3.07
CA ALA A 59 -1.20 8.11 -3.43
C ALA A 59 -2.20 7.35 -4.32
N VAL A 60 -1.70 6.64 -5.34
CA VAL A 60 -2.53 5.81 -6.25
C VAL A 60 -3.27 4.73 -5.47
N LYS A 61 -2.57 3.95 -4.64
CA LYS A 61 -3.19 2.90 -3.81
C LYS A 61 -4.24 3.46 -2.84
N ARG A 62 -3.99 4.62 -2.24
CA ARG A 62 -4.98 5.28 -1.36
C ARG A 62 -6.23 5.70 -2.11
N LYS A 63 -6.10 6.24 -3.33
CA LYS A 63 -7.24 6.60 -4.17
C LYS A 63 -8.07 5.38 -4.56
N ALA A 64 -7.40 4.31 -5.02
CA ALA A 64 -8.07 3.05 -5.37
C ALA A 64 -8.80 2.43 -4.16
N ASN A 65 -8.14 2.37 -2.99
CA ASN A 65 -8.76 1.86 -1.77
C ASN A 65 -9.94 2.72 -1.31
N PHE A 66 -9.86 4.05 -1.47
CA PHE A 66 -10.96 4.94 -1.13
C PHE A 66 -12.19 4.69 -2.00
N GLU A 67 -12.01 4.57 -3.32
CA GLU A 67 -13.09 4.27 -4.26
C GLU A 67 -13.71 2.88 -4.00
N GLN A 68 -12.88 1.86 -3.75
CA GLN A 68 -13.35 0.53 -3.39
C GLN A 68 -14.10 0.51 -2.07
N SER A 69 -13.59 1.21 -1.06
CA SER A 69 -14.24 1.32 0.26
C SER A 69 -15.59 2.03 0.15
N LYS A 70 -15.70 3.07 -0.68
CA LYS A 70 -16.96 3.77 -0.94
C LYS A 70 -17.99 2.84 -1.56
N LYS A 71 -17.62 2.13 -2.64
CA LYS A 71 -18.49 1.15 -3.32
C LYS A 71 -18.93 0.03 -2.37
N LEU A 72 -18.01 -0.49 -1.57
CA LEU A 72 -18.31 -1.54 -0.59
C LEU A 72 -19.26 -1.04 0.49
N LYS A 73 -19.04 0.18 1.00
CA LYS A 73 -19.90 0.80 2.02
C LYS A 73 -21.31 1.03 1.49
N GLU A 74 -21.47 1.52 0.26
CA GLU A 74 -22.77 1.71 -0.38
C GLU A 74 -23.52 0.38 -0.54
N ARG A 75 -22.84 -0.67 -1.05
CA ARG A 75 -23.41 -2.02 -1.17
C ARG A 75 -23.85 -2.58 0.19
N LEU A 76 -22.99 -2.46 1.20
CA LEU A 76 -23.29 -2.97 2.53
C LEU A 76 -24.45 -2.21 3.18
N GLN A 77 -24.58 -0.91 2.93
CA GLN A 77 -25.69 -0.12 3.43
C GLN A 77 -27.02 -0.51 2.76
N ALA A 78 -27.03 -0.79 1.44
CA ALA A 78 -28.21 -1.28 0.74
C ALA A 78 -28.67 -2.63 1.32
N ILE A 79 -27.76 -3.60 1.44
CA ILE A 79 -28.04 -4.92 2.02
C ILE A 79 -28.58 -4.79 3.45
N ARG A 80 -28.01 -3.91 4.28
CA ARG A 80 -28.49 -3.68 5.65
C ARG A 80 -29.91 -3.12 5.69
N LYS A 81 -30.26 -2.21 4.78
CA LYS A 81 -31.63 -1.66 4.68
C LYS A 81 -32.63 -2.73 4.26
N GLU A 82 -32.28 -3.55 3.26
CA GLU A 82 -33.11 -4.67 2.82
C GLU A 82 -33.32 -5.71 3.92
N ALA A 83 -32.26 -6.06 4.65
CA ALA A 83 -32.34 -6.99 5.79
C ALA A 83 -33.19 -6.42 6.94
N ALA A 84 -33.10 -5.12 7.21
CA ALA A 84 -33.95 -4.47 8.21
C ALA A 84 -35.43 -4.45 7.81
N ALA A 85 -35.73 -4.18 6.52
CA ALA A 85 -37.10 -4.21 6.00
C ALA A 85 -37.71 -5.62 6.06
N LYS A 86 -36.97 -6.63 5.59
CA LYS A 86 -37.38 -8.05 5.68
C LYS A 86 -37.55 -8.50 7.12
N GLY A 87 -36.65 -8.10 8.02
CA GLY A 87 -36.76 -8.42 9.45
C GLY A 87 -37.97 -7.75 10.13
N SER A 88 -38.43 -6.60 9.64
CA SER A 88 -39.68 -5.98 10.12
C SER A 88 -40.93 -6.65 9.54
N GLU A 89 -40.91 -7.08 8.27
CA GLU A 89 -42.01 -7.83 7.65
C GLU A 89 -42.16 -9.23 8.27
N GLU A 90 -41.06 -9.94 8.50
CA GLU A 90 -41.08 -11.26 9.16
C GLU A 90 -41.57 -11.17 10.61
N LYS A 91 -41.17 -10.12 11.35
CA LYS A 91 -41.69 -9.87 12.70
C LYS A 91 -43.18 -9.52 12.71
N ASN A 92 -43.66 -8.73 11.75
CA ASN A 92 -45.09 -8.41 11.62
C ASN A 92 -45.92 -9.64 11.24
N LEU A 93 -45.36 -10.55 10.45
CA LEU A 93 -46.05 -11.79 10.07
C LEU A 93 -46.06 -12.81 11.23
N LEU A 94 -45.02 -12.85 12.05
CA LEU A 94 -44.92 -13.74 13.21
C LEU A 94 -45.68 -13.22 14.44
N SER A 95 -45.96 -11.91 14.53
CA SER A 95 -46.78 -11.31 15.61
C SER A 95 -48.28 -11.36 15.34
N GLY A 96 -48.72 -11.98 14.24
CA GLY A 96 -50.12 -12.08 13.83
C GLY A 96 -50.87 -13.34 14.28
N CYS A 97 -50.32 -14.12 15.21
CA CYS A 97 -51.00 -15.26 15.85
C CYS A 97 -51.36 -14.94 17.30
#